data_AF-A0AA38MHG3-F1
#
_entry.id   AF-A0AA38MHG3-F1
#
_cell.length_a   1.000
_cell.length_b   1.000
_cell.length_c   1.000
_cell.angle_alpha   90.00
_cell.angle_beta   90.00
_cell.angle_gamma   90.00
#
_symmetry.space_group_name_H-M   'P 1'
#
loop_
_entity.id
_entity.type
_entity.pdbx_description
1 polymer ?
#
loop_
_entity_poly.entity_id
_entity_poly.type
_entity_poly.pdbx_seq_one_letter_code
_entity_poly.pdbx_strand_id
1 'polypeptide(L)'
;MVTLHYCPLVQEEFYIKIYRWLLVDIFDLKLVRYVLLVVQPVLIFVMFVQTCVFLYKFDLDYLIKYGPSYLMTLYVTLTCVCLYFIIDVVKHVEKEIGSWNIENAMSPNVREKLRRDTHNGFASMIVSLILGLLAGIMIGALEDEDKHFIIATQFIKYLPEGKITIFFINSVRFFCYLSAYLIAVAPAHHMVYGFIKQRTAAYVIMERMERINHGYENLRYIKLNENYQTAVSERLVWNIKLHSDEIFDTSVRVKWYHWSQANKKTYLIYLINAQKPFKISFSENISLNYQLAVDILGAFVSALTFVVQLQNARDPESV
;
A
#
# COMPACT_ATOMS: atom_id res chain seq x y z
N MET A 1 -41.95 -1.26 -22.57
CA MET A 1 -41.23 -0.28 -21.72
C MET A 1 -40.23 -1.09 -20.91
N VAL A 2 -39.02 -1.28 -21.44
CA VAL A 2 -37.95 -2.01 -20.76
C VAL A 2 -37.34 -1.02 -19.78
N THR A 3 -37.72 -1.14 -18.50
CA THR A 3 -36.97 -0.49 -17.42
C THR A 3 -35.56 -1.06 -17.46
N LEU A 4 -34.63 -0.28 -18.02
CA LEU A 4 -33.20 -0.46 -17.80
C LEU A 4 -32.98 -0.37 -16.29
N HIS A 5 -33.09 -1.51 -15.60
CA HIS A 5 -32.56 -1.67 -14.27
C HIS A 5 -31.08 -1.37 -14.39
N TYR A 6 -30.69 -0.17 -13.96
CA TYR A 6 -29.30 0.21 -13.76
C TYR A 6 -28.63 -0.94 -13.01
N CYS A 7 -27.81 -1.71 -13.73
CA CYS A 7 -27.18 -2.88 -13.17
C CYS A 7 -26.10 -2.35 -12.20
N PRO A 8 -26.25 -2.50 -10.88
CA PRO A 8 -25.32 -1.94 -9.90
C PRO A 8 -23.89 -2.51 -10.04
N LEU A 9 -23.72 -3.58 -10.84
CA LEU A 9 -22.46 -4.24 -11.16
C LEU A 9 -21.50 -3.39 -12.02
N VAL A 10 -22.02 -2.56 -12.93
CA VAL A 10 -21.16 -1.68 -13.76
C VAL A 10 -20.45 -0.61 -12.91
N GLN A 11 -21.04 -0.23 -11.76
CA GLN A 11 -20.45 0.75 -10.85
C GLN A 11 -19.30 0.18 -10.00
N GLU A 12 -19.31 -1.11 -9.65
CA GLU A 12 -18.22 -1.72 -8.86
C GLU A 12 -16.93 -1.81 -9.66
N GLU A 13 -17.03 -2.18 -10.93
CA GLU A 13 -15.89 -2.11 -11.84
C GLU A 13 -15.36 -0.68 -11.98
N PHE A 14 -16.25 0.32 -11.96
CA PHE A 14 -15.86 1.72 -12.15
C PHE A 14 -14.94 2.23 -11.01
N TYR A 15 -15.30 2.02 -9.75
CA TYR A 15 -14.46 2.47 -8.62
C TYR A 15 -13.10 1.78 -8.62
N ILE A 16 -13.05 0.46 -8.84
CA ILE A 16 -11.79 -0.29 -8.87
C ILE A 16 -10.92 0.15 -10.05
N LYS A 17 -11.53 0.39 -11.23
CA LYS A 17 -10.82 0.88 -12.41
C LYS A 17 -10.24 2.28 -12.19
N ILE A 18 -11.01 3.20 -11.60
CA ILE A 18 -10.51 4.54 -11.25
C ILE A 18 -9.41 4.46 -10.20
N TYR A 19 -9.60 3.66 -9.15
CA TYR A 19 -8.62 3.51 -8.07
C TYR A 19 -7.30 2.94 -8.61
N ARG A 20 -7.36 1.93 -9.47
CA ARG A 20 -6.20 1.39 -10.19
C ARG A 20 -5.57 2.45 -11.09
N TRP A 21 -6.37 3.16 -11.87
CA TRP A 21 -5.84 4.16 -12.80
C TRP A 21 -5.08 5.27 -12.07
N LEU A 22 -5.68 5.81 -11.00
CA LEU A 22 -5.09 6.88 -10.20
C LEU A 22 -3.81 6.45 -9.46
N LEU A 23 -3.80 5.24 -8.91
CA LEU A 23 -2.69 4.78 -8.07
C LEU A 23 -1.63 4.05 -8.88
N VAL A 24 -2.02 3.06 -9.67
CA VAL A 24 -1.07 2.17 -10.35
C VAL A 24 -0.70 2.72 -11.73
N ASP A 25 -1.69 2.99 -12.59
CA ASP A 25 -1.41 3.25 -14.00
C ASP A 25 -0.70 4.61 -14.21
N ILE A 26 -1.07 5.66 -13.46
CA ILE A 26 -0.39 6.97 -13.50
C ILE A 26 1.08 6.85 -13.09
N PHE A 27 1.35 6.19 -11.97
CA PHE A 27 2.72 6.08 -11.44
C PHE A 27 3.56 5.07 -12.23
N ASP A 28 2.93 4.19 -12.99
CA ASP A 28 3.61 3.28 -13.88
C ASP A 28 4.10 3.92 -15.18
N LEU A 29 3.58 5.11 -15.54
CA LEU A 29 4.04 5.82 -16.73
C LEU A 29 5.55 6.03 -16.68
N LYS A 30 6.25 5.63 -17.75
CA LYS A 30 7.72 5.78 -17.86
C LYS A 30 8.19 7.21 -17.57
N LEU A 31 7.41 8.20 -18.01
CA LEU A 31 7.69 9.62 -17.76
C LEU A 31 7.64 9.93 -16.26
N VAL A 32 6.61 9.47 -15.54
CA VAL A 32 6.47 9.68 -14.10
C VAL A 32 7.59 8.97 -13.34
N ARG A 33 7.91 7.72 -13.67
CA ARG A 33 9.04 6.99 -13.09
C ARG A 33 10.37 7.72 -13.30
N TYR A 34 10.60 8.27 -14.50
CA TYR A 34 11.81 9.05 -14.80
C TYR A 34 11.87 10.35 -13.99
N VAL A 35 10.75 11.08 -13.90
CA VAL A 35 10.66 12.29 -13.08
C VAL A 35 10.95 11.98 -11.62
N LEU A 36 10.36 10.92 -11.06
CA LEU A 36 10.64 10.48 -9.69
C LEU A 36 12.12 10.13 -9.49
N LEU A 37 12.74 9.42 -10.45
CA LEU A 37 14.16 9.07 -10.39
C LEU A 37 15.07 10.30 -10.38
N VAL A 38 14.76 11.34 -11.17
CA VAL A 38 15.54 12.58 -11.22
C VAL A 38 15.30 13.46 -9.99
N VAL A 39 14.07 13.52 -9.50
CA VAL A 39 13.70 14.33 -8.32
C VAL A 39 14.29 13.72 -7.04
N GLN A 40 14.45 12.40 -6.97
CA GLN A 40 14.85 11.72 -5.74
C GLN A 40 16.22 12.16 -5.19
N PRO A 41 17.33 12.20 -5.96
CA PRO A 41 18.60 12.71 -5.47
C PRO A 41 18.53 14.15 -4.98
N VAL A 42 17.72 14.99 -5.63
CA VAL A 42 17.50 16.38 -5.23
C VAL A 42 16.81 16.44 -3.87
N LEU A 43 15.77 15.63 -3.65
CA LEU A 43 15.09 15.53 -2.35
C LEU A 43 16.02 15.02 -1.25
N ILE A 44 16.84 13.99 -1.53
CA ILE A 44 17.83 13.47 -0.57
C ILE A 44 18.86 14.56 -0.21
N PHE A 45 19.34 15.31 -1.19
CA PHE A 45 20.27 16.41 -0.96
C PHE A 45 19.62 17.51 -0.12
N VAL A 46 18.40 17.95 -0.47
CA VAL A 46 17.65 18.95 0.30
C VAL A 46 17.44 18.48 1.72
N MET A 47 17.06 17.21 1.92
CA MET A 47 16.92 16.60 3.24
C MET A 47 18.21 16.64 4.03
N PHE A 48 19.34 16.27 3.42
CA PHE A 48 20.63 16.29 4.08
C PHE A 48 21.00 17.71 4.56
N VAL A 49 20.89 18.72 3.69
CA VAL A 49 21.17 20.10 4.07
C VAL A 49 20.18 20.56 5.16
N GLN A 50 18.90 20.17 5.06
CA GLN A 50 17.88 20.52 6.05
C GLN A 50 18.19 19.89 7.40
N THR A 51 18.64 18.64 7.45
CA THR A 51 19.14 17.99 8.66
C THR A 51 20.32 18.76 9.26
N CYS A 52 21.29 19.17 8.45
CA CYS A 52 22.44 19.95 8.95
C CYS A 52 22.00 21.29 9.57
N VAL A 53 21.10 22.03 8.91
CA VAL A 53 20.57 23.30 9.44
C VAL A 53 19.73 23.08 10.69
N PHE A 54 18.91 22.03 10.69
CA PHE A 54 18.06 21.66 11.82
C PHE A 54 18.90 21.33 13.06
N LEU A 55 19.98 20.57 12.89
CA LEU A 55 20.93 20.24 13.95
C LEU A 55 21.74 21.46 14.41
N TYR A 56 22.10 22.36 13.49
CA TYR A 56 22.85 23.57 13.82
C TYR A 56 22.04 24.55 14.67
N LYS A 57 20.74 24.70 14.37
CA LYS A 57 19.81 25.59 15.09
C LYS A 57 18.94 24.87 16.11
N PHE A 58 19.33 23.66 16.52
CA PHE A 58 18.46 22.82 17.33
C PHE A 58 18.20 23.47 18.70
N ASP A 59 16.92 23.77 18.94
CA ASP A 59 16.35 24.22 20.19
C ASP A 59 14.94 23.60 20.28
N LEU A 60 14.40 23.45 21.49
CA LEU A 60 13.08 22.87 21.72
C LEU A 60 11.98 23.65 20.99
N ASP A 61 12.02 24.98 21.06
CA ASP A 61 11.05 25.84 20.36
C ASP A 61 11.14 25.67 18.84
N TYR A 62 12.37 25.53 18.33
CA TYR A 62 12.62 25.28 16.91
C TYR A 62 12.13 23.90 16.47
N LEU A 63 12.34 22.87 17.29
CA LEU A 63 11.85 21.51 17.06
C LEU A 63 10.31 21.48 17.06
N ILE A 64 9.66 22.14 18.02
CA ILE A 64 8.19 22.20 18.09
C ILE A 64 7.63 22.91 16.86
N LYS A 65 8.23 24.04 16.48
CA LYS A 65 7.75 24.85 15.35
C LYS A 65 7.98 24.16 14.00
N TYR A 66 9.16 23.56 13.78
CA TYR A 66 9.57 23.11 12.45
C TYR A 66 9.79 21.61 12.30
N GLY A 67 9.79 20.85 13.40
CA GLY A 67 9.90 19.39 13.40
C GLY A 67 8.86 18.70 12.49
N PRO A 68 7.57 19.09 12.51
CA PRO A 68 6.56 18.50 11.63
C PRO A 68 6.89 18.68 10.14
N SER A 69 7.39 19.86 9.74
CA SER A 69 7.79 20.12 8.35
C SER A 69 9.00 19.28 7.95
N TYR A 70 10.01 19.19 8.81
CA TYR A 70 11.18 18.33 8.60
C TYR A 70 10.81 16.85 8.44
N LEU A 71 9.98 16.32 9.34
CA LEU A 71 9.49 14.95 9.28
C LEU A 71 8.64 14.69 8.02
N MET A 72 7.86 15.67 7.59
CA MET A 72 7.10 15.57 6.34
C MET A 72 8.02 15.47 5.13
N THR A 73 9.08 16.28 5.04
CA THR A 73 10.04 16.20 3.92
C THR A 73 10.80 14.87 3.93
N LEU A 74 11.15 14.35 5.11
CA LEU A 74 11.73 13.01 5.25
C LEU A 74 10.75 11.94 4.74
N TYR A 75 9.49 12.01 5.17
CA TYR A 75 8.45 11.08 4.76
C TYR A 75 8.23 11.11 3.25
N VAL A 76 8.12 12.30 2.63
CA VAL A 76 8.01 12.45 1.17
C VAL A 76 9.19 11.78 0.48
N THR A 77 10.42 12.04 0.94
CA THR A 77 11.64 11.44 0.36
C THR A 77 11.62 9.93 0.44
N LEU A 78 11.19 9.35 1.57
CA LEU A 78 11.04 7.91 1.74
C LEU A 78 9.94 7.35 0.84
N THR A 79 8.78 8.03 0.75
CA THR A 79 7.66 7.58 -0.09
C THR A 79 8.00 7.56 -1.56
N CYS A 80 8.81 8.51 -2.05
CA CYS A 80 9.33 8.48 -3.42
C CYS A 80 10.17 7.22 -3.69
N VAL A 81 11.04 6.81 -2.75
CA VAL A 81 11.78 5.54 -2.86
C VAL A 81 10.83 4.35 -2.85
N CYS A 82 9.90 4.32 -1.88
CA CYS A 82 8.94 3.24 -1.74
C CYS A 82 8.07 3.07 -3.00
N LEU A 83 7.67 4.18 -3.64
CA LEU A 83 6.86 4.16 -4.86
C LEU A 83 7.52 3.33 -5.97
N TYR A 84 8.84 3.41 -6.11
CA TYR A 84 9.57 2.66 -7.13
C TYR A 84 9.36 1.15 -6.99
N PHE A 85 9.39 0.65 -5.77
CA PHE A 85 9.24 -0.79 -5.48
C PHE A 85 7.78 -1.21 -5.42
N ILE A 86 6.92 -0.38 -4.83
CA ILE A 86 5.56 -0.79 -4.47
C ILE A 86 4.67 -1.00 -5.69
N ILE A 87 4.90 -0.24 -6.76
CA ILE A 87 4.15 -0.39 -8.02
C ILE A 87 4.41 -1.77 -8.61
N ASP A 88 5.66 -2.22 -8.62
CA ASP A 88 6.04 -3.52 -9.15
C ASP A 88 5.50 -4.66 -8.28
N VAL A 89 5.50 -4.49 -6.95
CA VAL A 89 4.85 -5.43 -6.01
C VAL A 89 3.34 -5.52 -6.29
N VAL A 90 2.64 -4.40 -6.38
CA VAL A 90 1.19 -4.37 -6.63
C VAL A 90 0.85 -5.02 -7.97
N LYS A 91 1.64 -4.76 -9.02
CA LYS A 91 1.47 -5.39 -10.33
C LYS A 91 1.74 -6.88 -10.31
N HIS A 92 2.76 -7.31 -9.58
CA HIS A 92 3.04 -8.72 -9.41
C HIS A 92 1.87 -9.41 -8.70
N VAL A 93 1.37 -8.83 -7.61
CA VAL A 93 0.17 -9.32 -6.90
C VAL A 93 -1.04 -9.37 -7.84
N GLU A 94 -1.27 -8.34 -8.66
CA GLU A 94 -2.37 -8.35 -9.63
C GLU A 94 -2.22 -9.45 -10.69
N LYS A 95 -0.99 -9.70 -11.15
CA LYS A 95 -0.69 -10.74 -12.13
C LYS A 95 -0.88 -12.15 -11.54
N GLU A 96 -0.38 -12.38 -10.33
CA GLU A 96 -0.47 -13.68 -9.65
C GLU A 96 -1.91 -13.99 -9.22
N ILE A 97 -2.65 -13.00 -8.73
CA ILE A 97 -4.07 -13.16 -8.44
C ILE A 97 -4.84 -13.36 -9.76
N GLY A 98 -4.50 -12.63 -10.82
CA GLY A 98 -5.22 -12.67 -12.09
C GLY A 98 -6.53 -11.85 -12.07
N SER A 99 -7.15 -11.69 -13.23
CA SER A 99 -8.45 -10.99 -13.35
C SER A 99 -9.59 -11.96 -13.02
N TRP A 100 -9.97 -12.03 -11.75
CA TRP A 100 -11.11 -12.86 -11.34
C TRP A 100 -12.38 -12.28 -11.93
N ASN A 101 -13.13 -13.11 -12.67
CA ASN A 101 -14.47 -12.74 -13.09
C ASN A 101 -15.40 -12.81 -11.87
N ILE A 102 -15.50 -11.67 -11.17
CA ILE A 102 -16.28 -11.44 -9.95
C ILE A 102 -17.77 -11.72 -10.20
N GLU A 103 -18.24 -11.54 -11.43
CA GLU A 103 -19.67 -11.51 -11.76
C GLU A 103 -20.34 -12.88 -11.56
N ASN A 104 -19.66 -13.95 -11.96
CA ASN A 104 -20.24 -15.31 -11.95
C ASN A 104 -19.83 -16.12 -10.71
N ALA A 105 -18.81 -15.66 -9.99
CA ALA A 105 -18.14 -16.48 -8.99
C ALA A 105 -18.58 -16.19 -7.55
N MET A 106 -19.47 -15.23 -7.29
CA MET A 106 -19.82 -14.81 -5.92
C MET A 106 -21.31 -14.67 -5.63
N SER A 107 -21.67 -14.99 -4.40
CA SER A 107 -22.97 -14.82 -3.76
C SER A 107 -23.27 -13.34 -3.56
N PRO A 108 -24.56 -12.97 -3.45
CA PRO A 108 -24.95 -11.58 -3.21
C PRO A 108 -24.32 -10.97 -1.95
N ASN A 109 -24.20 -11.76 -0.88
CA ASN A 109 -23.65 -11.30 0.40
C ASN A 109 -22.16 -10.97 0.32
N VAL A 110 -21.37 -11.83 -0.33
CA VAL A 110 -19.93 -11.60 -0.51
C VAL A 110 -19.68 -10.40 -1.42
N ARG A 111 -20.49 -10.26 -2.48
CA ARG A 111 -20.45 -9.10 -3.38
C ARG A 111 -20.72 -7.79 -2.65
N GLU A 112 -21.77 -7.72 -1.83
CA GLU A 112 -22.08 -6.51 -1.06
C GLU A 112 -20.95 -6.14 -0.09
N LYS A 113 -20.33 -7.14 0.55
CA LYS A 113 -19.19 -6.93 1.44
C LYS A 113 -17.99 -6.35 0.68
N LEU A 114 -17.66 -6.93 -0.48
CA LEU A 114 -16.58 -6.45 -1.33
C LEU A 114 -16.83 -5.03 -1.85
N ARG A 115 -18.07 -4.72 -2.23
CA ARG A 115 -18.49 -3.38 -2.63
C ARG A 115 -18.22 -2.38 -1.51
N ARG A 116 -18.60 -2.73 -0.28
CA ARG A 116 -18.40 -1.89 0.90
C ARG A 116 -16.92 -1.65 1.18
N ASP A 117 -16.11 -2.71 1.14
CA ASP A 117 -14.66 -2.62 1.35
C ASP A 117 -13.99 -1.73 0.28
N THR A 118 -14.35 -1.91 -0.99
CA THR A 118 -13.84 -1.11 -2.11
C THR A 118 -14.26 0.36 -1.99
N HIS A 119 -15.53 0.60 -1.67
CA HIS A 119 -16.07 1.95 -1.48
C HIS A 119 -15.37 2.67 -0.32
N ASN A 120 -15.14 1.98 0.79
CA ASN A 120 -14.42 2.53 1.95
C ASN A 120 -12.96 2.86 1.59
N GLY A 121 -12.28 1.98 0.86
CA GLY A 121 -10.91 2.24 0.39
C GLY A 121 -10.81 3.43 -0.56
N PHE A 122 -11.79 3.57 -1.46
CA PHE A 122 -11.90 4.72 -2.36
C PHE A 122 -12.18 6.02 -1.58
N ALA A 123 -13.18 6.01 -0.71
CA ALA A 123 -13.54 7.16 0.12
C ALA A 123 -12.36 7.61 0.99
N SER A 124 -11.64 6.67 1.61
CA SER A 124 -10.41 6.96 2.37
C SER A 124 -9.36 7.66 1.53
N MET A 125 -9.13 7.22 0.29
CA MET A 125 -8.18 7.89 -0.62
C MET A 125 -8.60 9.30 -0.97
N ILE A 126 -9.89 9.52 -1.27
CA ILE A 126 -10.39 10.87 -1.57
C ILE A 126 -10.24 11.79 -0.37
N VAL A 127 -10.56 11.32 0.84
CA VAL A 127 -10.37 12.09 2.07
C VAL A 127 -8.89 12.41 2.28
N SER A 128 -7.99 11.43 2.16
CA SER A 128 -6.55 11.67 2.32
C SER A 128 -5.99 12.61 1.25
N LEU A 129 -6.51 12.56 0.02
CA LEU A 129 -6.17 13.50 -1.04
C LEU A 129 -6.61 14.91 -0.68
N ILE A 130 -7.85 15.12 -0.24
CA ILE A 130 -8.36 16.43 0.21
C ILE A 130 -7.52 16.97 1.36
N LEU A 131 -7.25 16.15 2.39
CA LEU A 131 -6.42 16.54 3.53
C LEU A 131 -4.99 16.89 3.10
N GLY A 132 -4.41 16.13 2.17
CA GLY A 132 -3.10 16.43 1.60
C GLY A 132 -3.07 17.76 0.84
N LEU A 133 -4.11 18.05 0.05
CA LEU A 133 -4.24 19.33 -0.66
C LEU A 133 -4.36 20.50 0.33
N LEU A 134 -5.19 20.37 1.37
CA LEU A 134 -5.35 21.38 2.42
C LEU A 134 -4.03 21.61 3.17
N ALA A 135 -3.31 20.54 3.53
CA ALA A 135 -2.01 20.65 4.18
C ALA A 135 -0.98 21.34 3.27
N GLY A 136 -0.95 21.01 1.98
CA GLY A 136 -0.10 21.68 1.00
C GLY A 136 -0.39 23.18 0.87
N ILE A 137 -1.66 23.58 0.90
CA ILE A 137 -2.07 25.00 0.89
C ILE A 137 -1.60 25.70 2.16
N MET A 138 -1.81 25.09 3.34
CA MET A 138 -1.41 25.67 4.62
C MET A 138 0.11 25.86 4.73
N ILE A 139 0.90 24.89 4.27
CA ILE A 139 2.37 25.03 4.20
C ILE A 139 2.77 26.10 3.17
N GLY A 140 2.07 26.16 2.04
CA GLY A 140 2.28 27.19 1.03
C GLY A 140 2.04 28.61 1.56
N ALA A 141 1.12 28.76 2.51
CA ALA A 141 0.71 30.03 3.12
C ALA A 141 1.58 30.48 4.31
N LEU A 142 2.65 29.76 4.66
CA LEU A 142 3.55 30.14 5.76
C LEU A 142 4.13 31.55 5.58
N GLU A 143 4.26 32.26 6.70
CA GLU A 143 4.68 33.66 6.78
C GLU A 143 6.13 33.88 6.31
N ASP A 144 6.44 35.14 6.00
CA ASP A 144 7.73 35.56 5.44
C ASP A 144 8.92 35.22 6.34
N GLU A 145 8.72 35.22 7.65
CA GLU A 145 9.75 34.87 8.64
C GLU A 145 10.11 33.38 8.62
N ASP A 146 9.17 32.52 8.22
CA ASP A 146 9.36 31.07 8.15
C ASP A 146 10.01 30.61 6.83
N LYS A 147 10.19 31.52 5.87
CA LYS A 147 10.87 31.25 4.58
C LYS A 147 12.32 30.79 4.75
N HIS A 148 12.92 31.01 5.91
CA HIS A 148 14.28 30.58 6.20
C HIS A 148 14.40 29.08 6.50
N PHE A 149 13.32 28.41 6.90
CA PHE A 149 13.35 27.00 7.28
C PHE A 149 13.44 26.06 6.06
N ILE A 150 12.78 26.42 4.97
CA ILE A 150 12.74 25.58 3.78
C ILE A 150 13.95 25.93 2.92
N ILE A 151 14.97 25.08 2.93
CA ILE A 151 16.23 25.36 2.25
C ILE A 151 16.06 25.58 0.74
N ALA A 152 15.09 24.88 0.14
CA ALA A 152 14.67 25.13 -1.24
C ALA A 152 14.31 26.61 -1.49
N THR A 153 13.68 27.27 -0.51
CA THR A 153 13.30 28.69 -0.61
C THR A 153 14.44 29.67 -0.32
N GLN A 154 15.55 29.19 0.24
CA GLN A 154 16.78 29.99 0.33
C GLN A 154 17.56 30.01 -0.98
N PHE A 155 17.65 28.88 -1.71
CA PHE A 155 18.27 28.84 -3.03
C PHE A 155 17.62 29.82 -4.02
N ILE A 156 16.31 29.99 -3.87
CA ILE A 156 15.49 30.95 -4.62
C ILE A 156 15.98 32.41 -4.45
N LYS A 157 16.51 32.79 -3.28
CA LYS A 157 17.00 34.17 -3.04
C LYS A 157 18.23 34.52 -3.88
N TYR A 158 18.93 33.52 -4.41
CA TYR A 158 20.11 33.71 -5.26
C TYR A 158 19.77 33.74 -6.76
N LEU A 159 18.49 33.61 -7.14
CA LEU A 159 18.04 33.77 -8.52
C LEU A 159 17.79 35.26 -8.85
N PRO A 160 18.05 35.71 -10.10
CA PRO A 160 17.93 37.11 -10.48
C PRO A 160 16.50 37.66 -10.26
N GLU A 161 16.41 38.85 -9.65
CA GLU A 161 15.19 39.51 -9.13
C GLU A 161 14.25 40.06 -10.23
N GLY A 162 13.81 39.21 -11.15
CA GLY A 162 12.72 39.53 -12.07
C GLY A 162 11.35 39.27 -11.42
N LYS A 163 10.36 40.15 -11.62
CA LYS A 163 8.95 39.89 -11.23
C LYS A 163 8.43 38.55 -11.77
N ILE A 164 8.86 38.18 -12.98
CA ILE A 164 8.55 36.90 -13.62
C ILE A 164 9.22 35.73 -12.87
N THR A 165 10.47 35.90 -12.43
CA THR A 165 11.21 34.91 -11.66
C THR A 165 10.53 34.62 -10.33
N ILE A 166 10.11 35.66 -9.59
CA ILE A 166 9.41 35.52 -8.30
C ILE A 166 8.06 34.80 -8.47
N PHE A 167 7.28 35.17 -9.49
CA PHE A 167 6.01 34.50 -9.78
C PHE A 167 6.22 33.01 -10.10
N PHE A 168 7.13 32.71 -11.03
CA PHE A 168 7.44 31.34 -11.43
C PHE A 168 7.89 30.49 -10.24
N ILE A 169 8.75 31.05 -9.40
CA ILE A 169 9.25 30.40 -8.19
C ILE A 169 8.13 30.09 -7.19
N ASN A 170 7.22 31.04 -6.94
CA ASN A 170 6.11 30.82 -6.02
C ASN A 170 5.12 29.78 -6.57
N SER A 171 4.88 29.76 -7.89
CA SER A 171 4.10 28.71 -8.54
C SER A 171 4.77 27.35 -8.39
N VAL A 172 6.08 27.24 -8.69
CA VAL A 172 6.83 26.00 -8.53
C VAL A 172 6.81 25.51 -7.09
N ARG A 173 6.99 26.41 -6.09
CA ARG A 173 6.82 26.08 -4.66
C ARG A 173 5.46 25.44 -4.38
N PHE A 174 4.38 26.12 -4.78
CA PHE A 174 3.03 25.65 -4.53
C PHE A 174 2.78 24.27 -5.15
N PHE A 175 3.17 24.09 -6.41
CA PHE A 175 3.03 22.81 -7.10
C PHE A 175 3.93 21.71 -6.50
N CYS A 176 5.14 22.05 -6.05
CA CYS A 176 6.03 21.11 -5.37
C CYS A 176 5.42 20.60 -4.06
N TYR A 177 4.83 21.45 -3.21
CA TYR A 177 4.17 20.98 -2.00
C TYR A 177 2.93 20.16 -2.32
N LEU A 178 2.11 20.61 -3.27
CA LEU A 178 0.92 19.89 -3.69
C LEU A 178 1.24 18.47 -4.19
N SER A 179 2.23 18.37 -5.06
CA SER A 179 2.70 17.08 -5.61
C SER A 179 3.39 16.22 -4.55
N ALA A 180 4.18 16.81 -3.66
CA ALA A 180 4.82 16.09 -2.55
C ALA A 180 3.78 15.40 -1.67
N TYR A 181 2.65 16.06 -1.37
CA TYR A 181 1.56 15.43 -0.60
C TYR A 181 0.90 14.29 -1.36
N LEU A 182 0.61 14.45 -2.66
CA LEU A 182 0.04 13.36 -3.46
C LEU A 182 0.96 12.14 -3.50
N ILE A 183 2.27 12.37 -3.63
CA ILE A 183 3.29 11.33 -3.58
C ILE A 183 3.33 10.67 -2.20
N ALA A 184 3.23 11.46 -1.13
CA ALA A 184 3.31 10.98 0.25
C ALA A 184 2.21 9.97 0.63
N VAL A 185 1.00 10.13 0.07
CA VAL A 185 -0.11 9.20 0.36
C VAL A 185 -0.12 7.98 -0.55
N ALA A 186 0.52 8.07 -1.72
CA ALA A 186 0.38 7.08 -2.77
C ALA A 186 0.83 5.66 -2.33
N PRO A 187 1.99 5.43 -1.67
CA PRO A 187 2.38 4.09 -1.23
C PRO A 187 1.36 3.43 -0.29
N ALA A 188 0.80 4.17 0.66
CA ALA A 188 -0.19 3.64 1.57
C ALA A 188 -1.43 3.15 0.81
N HIS A 189 -1.90 3.92 -0.17
CA HIS A 189 -3.05 3.53 -0.98
C HIS A 189 -2.74 2.41 -1.99
N HIS A 190 -1.49 2.29 -2.47
CA HIS A 190 -1.05 1.11 -3.23
C HIS A 190 -1.17 -0.17 -2.40
N MET A 191 -0.74 -0.13 -1.14
CA MET A 191 -0.90 -1.27 -0.23
C MET A 191 -2.37 -1.57 0.05
N VAL A 192 -3.18 -0.55 0.33
CA VAL A 192 -4.64 -0.72 0.52
C VAL A 192 -5.27 -1.36 -0.70
N TYR A 193 -4.91 -0.92 -1.91
CA TYR A 193 -5.37 -1.55 -3.15
C TYR A 193 -4.97 -3.02 -3.24
N GLY A 194 -3.69 -3.32 -2.99
CA GLY A 194 -3.18 -4.69 -2.97
C GLY A 194 -3.94 -5.57 -1.98
N PHE A 195 -4.18 -5.08 -0.77
CA PHE A 195 -4.96 -5.80 0.25
C PHE A 195 -6.42 -6.00 -0.14
N ILE A 196 -7.07 -5.01 -0.76
CA ILE A 196 -8.44 -5.18 -1.27
C ILE A 196 -8.47 -6.28 -2.32
N LYS A 197 -7.50 -6.32 -3.25
CA LYS A 197 -7.38 -7.37 -4.28
C LYS A 197 -7.15 -8.74 -3.68
N GLN A 198 -6.22 -8.85 -2.74
CA GLN A 198 -5.89 -10.08 -2.04
C GLN A 198 -7.11 -10.61 -1.26
N ARG A 199 -7.75 -9.74 -0.46
CA ARG A 199 -8.99 -10.07 0.27
C ARG A 199 -10.14 -10.47 -0.65
N THR A 200 -10.25 -9.86 -1.83
CA THR A 200 -11.21 -10.26 -2.86
C THR A 200 -10.96 -11.71 -3.29
N ALA A 201 -9.71 -12.05 -3.61
CA ALA A 201 -9.32 -13.39 -3.98
C ALA A 201 -9.68 -14.39 -2.87
N ALA A 202 -9.33 -14.08 -1.61
CA ALA A 202 -9.70 -14.88 -0.45
C ALA A 202 -11.20 -15.14 -0.37
N TYR A 203 -12.04 -14.11 -0.53
CA TYR A 203 -13.49 -14.29 -0.49
C TYR A 203 -14.02 -15.20 -1.60
N VAL A 204 -13.51 -15.09 -2.83
CA VAL A 204 -13.97 -16.00 -3.89
C VAL A 204 -13.55 -17.44 -3.61
N ILE A 205 -12.33 -17.63 -3.11
CA ILE A 205 -11.83 -18.97 -2.74
C ILE A 205 -12.69 -19.55 -1.63
N MET A 206 -12.94 -18.79 -0.56
CA MET A 206 -13.81 -19.18 0.55
C MET A 206 -15.17 -19.64 0.05
N GLU A 207 -15.79 -18.84 -0.81
CA GLU A 207 -17.13 -19.14 -1.29
C GLU A 207 -17.17 -20.35 -2.24
N ARG A 208 -16.13 -20.54 -3.05
CA ARG A 208 -15.96 -21.75 -3.85
C ARG A 208 -15.78 -22.98 -2.97
N MET A 209 -14.98 -22.88 -1.91
CA MET A 209 -14.77 -23.96 -0.95
C MET A 209 -16.05 -24.35 -0.23
N GLU A 210 -16.85 -23.38 0.21
CA GLU A 210 -18.17 -23.64 0.80
C GLU A 210 -19.10 -24.35 -0.19
N ARG A 211 -19.05 -23.96 -1.48
CA ARG A 211 -19.84 -24.59 -2.54
C ARG A 211 -19.36 -25.98 -2.97
N ILE A 212 -18.16 -26.43 -2.58
CA ILE A 212 -17.69 -27.79 -2.93
C ILE A 212 -18.66 -28.87 -2.43
N ASN A 213 -19.30 -28.65 -1.29
CA ASN A 213 -20.21 -29.63 -0.67
C ASN A 213 -21.71 -29.34 -0.92
N HIS A 214 -22.04 -28.21 -1.54
CA HIS A 214 -23.43 -27.84 -1.80
C HIS A 214 -24.08 -28.82 -2.78
N GLY A 215 -25.29 -29.30 -2.47
CA GLY A 215 -25.98 -30.36 -3.23
C GLY A 215 -25.66 -31.79 -2.80
N TYR A 216 -24.76 -31.98 -1.83
CA TYR A 216 -24.42 -33.27 -1.23
C TYR A 216 -24.70 -33.26 0.28
N GLU A 217 -25.92 -32.86 0.66
CA GLU A 217 -26.32 -32.72 2.06
C GLU A 217 -26.57 -34.08 2.73
N ASN A 218 -26.91 -35.11 1.94
CA ASN A 218 -27.14 -36.47 2.43
C ASN A 218 -25.82 -37.25 2.59
N LEU A 219 -25.15 -37.00 3.71
CA LEU A 219 -23.83 -37.53 4.09
C LEU A 219 -23.66 -39.06 4.08
N ARG A 220 -24.76 -39.84 4.09
CA ARG A 220 -24.69 -41.32 4.16
C ARG A 220 -24.14 -41.99 2.90
N TYR A 221 -24.27 -41.39 1.72
CA TYR A 221 -23.89 -42.04 0.44
C TYR A 221 -22.67 -41.42 -0.25
N ILE A 222 -22.10 -40.36 0.32
CA ILE A 222 -21.05 -39.56 -0.31
C ILE A 222 -19.69 -40.28 -0.39
N LYS A 223 -19.38 -41.13 0.61
CA LYS A 223 -18.13 -41.91 0.61
C LYS A 223 -18.03 -42.93 -0.51
N LEU A 224 -19.17 -43.41 -1.03
CA LEU A 224 -19.24 -44.46 -2.05
C LEU A 224 -19.47 -43.91 -3.46
N ASN A 225 -19.81 -42.63 -3.60
CA ASN A 225 -20.05 -42.03 -4.91
C ASN A 225 -18.74 -41.59 -5.55
N GLU A 226 -18.22 -42.42 -6.45
CA GLU A 226 -16.95 -42.19 -7.16
C GLU A 226 -16.95 -40.88 -7.96
N ASN A 227 -18.08 -40.55 -8.62
CA ASN A 227 -18.23 -39.30 -9.36
C ASN A 227 -18.09 -38.06 -8.46
N TYR A 228 -18.65 -38.11 -7.24
CA TYR A 228 -18.46 -37.04 -6.26
C TYR A 228 -16.99 -36.93 -5.82
N GLN A 229 -16.34 -38.06 -5.52
CA GLN A 229 -14.95 -38.05 -5.07
C GLN A 229 -14.00 -37.53 -6.16
N THR A 230 -14.24 -37.89 -7.42
CA THR A 230 -13.50 -37.38 -8.58
C THR A 230 -13.72 -35.88 -8.76
N ALA A 231 -14.97 -35.40 -8.72
CA ALA A 231 -15.26 -33.97 -8.85
C ALA A 231 -14.64 -33.14 -7.71
N VAL A 232 -14.64 -33.65 -6.47
CA VAL A 232 -13.96 -33.01 -5.33
C VAL A 232 -12.44 -33.00 -5.53
N SER A 233 -11.86 -34.09 -6.01
CA SER A 233 -10.43 -34.20 -6.31
C SER A 233 -9.99 -33.16 -7.36
N GLU A 234 -10.70 -33.09 -8.48
CA GLU A 234 -10.42 -32.13 -9.55
C GLU A 234 -10.54 -30.68 -9.07
N ARG A 235 -11.57 -30.37 -8.28
CA ARG A 235 -11.75 -29.04 -7.66
C ARG A 235 -10.64 -28.70 -6.66
N LEU A 236 -10.17 -29.68 -5.87
CA LEU A 236 -9.05 -29.50 -4.94
C LEU A 236 -7.74 -29.24 -5.70
N VAL A 237 -7.41 -30.08 -6.70
CA VAL A 237 -6.21 -29.91 -7.52
C VAL A 237 -6.20 -28.57 -8.24
N TRP A 238 -7.35 -28.12 -8.73
CA TRP A 238 -7.48 -26.81 -9.35
C TRP A 238 -7.26 -25.66 -8.35
N ASN A 239 -7.83 -25.74 -7.14
CA ASN A 239 -7.60 -24.74 -6.09
C ASN A 239 -6.14 -24.72 -5.60
N ILE A 240 -5.50 -25.89 -5.48
CA ILE A 240 -4.08 -26.03 -5.09
C ILE A 240 -3.16 -25.30 -6.06
N LYS A 241 -3.44 -25.40 -7.36
CA LYS A 241 -2.63 -24.72 -8.39
C LYS A 241 -2.76 -23.21 -8.36
N LEU A 242 -3.82 -22.68 -7.74
CA LEU A 242 -4.20 -21.29 -7.88
C LEU A 242 -3.77 -20.42 -6.70
N HIS A 243 -3.68 -20.92 -5.46
CA HIS A 243 -3.14 -20.11 -4.35
C HIS A 243 -2.48 -20.86 -3.20
N SER A 244 -1.38 -20.28 -2.72
CA SER A 244 -0.55 -20.80 -1.64
C SER A 244 -0.84 -20.12 -0.28
N ASP A 245 -1.13 -18.82 -0.24
CA ASP A 245 -0.71 -18.04 0.94
C ASP A 245 -1.80 -17.60 1.93
N GLU A 246 -3.04 -17.38 1.49
CA GLU A 246 -4.17 -17.05 2.40
C GLU A 246 -5.10 -18.23 2.66
N ILE A 247 -4.89 -19.33 1.95
CA ILE A 247 -5.83 -20.44 1.99
C ILE A 247 -5.56 -21.36 3.18
N PHE A 248 -4.40 -21.30 3.84
CA PHE A 248 -4.11 -22.21 4.96
C PHE A 248 -5.15 -22.09 6.09
N ASP A 249 -5.38 -20.87 6.60
CA ASP A 249 -6.35 -20.62 7.69
C ASP A 249 -7.79 -20.97 7.33
N THR A 250 -8.14 -20.81 6.05
CA THR A 250 -9.46 -21.13 5.53
C THR A 250 -9.62 -22.64 5.32
N SER A 251 -8.57 -23.29 4.82
CA SER A 251 -8.51 -24.73 4.56
C SER A 251 -8.78 -25.50 5.83
N VAL A 252 -8.09 -25.16 6.92
CA VAL A 252 -8.20 -25.85 8.21
C VAL A 252 -9.66 -25.90 8.72
N ARG A 253 -10.52 -24.96 8.31
CA ARG A 253 -11.95 -24.91 8.68
C ARG A 253 -12.86 -25.79 7.81
N VAL A 254 -12.38 -26.31 6.69
CA VAL A 254 -13.15 -27.20 5.80
C VAL A 254 -13.40 -28.54 6.51
N LYS A 255 -14.62 -29.06 6.44
CA LYS A 255 -15.02 -30.35 7.05
C LYS A 255 -14.48 -31.56 6.27
N TRP A 256 -13.17 -31.63 6.11
CA TRP A 256 -12.44 -32.62 5.30
C TRP A 256 -12.58 -34.07 5.79
N TYR A 257 -13.04 -34.28 7.03
CA TYR A 257 -13.19 -35.60 7.65
C TYR A 257 -14.20 -36.50 6.93
N HIS A 258 -15.11 -35.93 6.13
CA HIS A 258 -16.08 -36.69 5.31
C HIS A 258 -15.54 -37.12 3.94
N TRP A 259 -14.37 -36.66 3.52
CA TRP A 259 -13.81 -36.94 2.20
C TRP A 259 -13.22 -38.36 2.09
N SER A 260 -13.06 -38.87 0.86
CA SER A 260 -12.32 -40.11 0.60
C SER A 260 -10.86 -40.00 1.04
N GLN A 261 -10.20 -41.13 1.23
CA GLN A 261 -8.77 -41.16 1.58
C GLN A 261 -7.89 -40.49 0.53
N ALA A 262 -8.24 -40.60 -0.76
CA ALA A 262 -7.53 -39.90 -1.84
C ALA A 262 -7.64 -38.37 -1.69
N ASN A 263 -8.86 -37.86 -1.47
CA ASN A 263 -9.09 -36.43 -1.30
C ASN A 263 -8.48 -35.86 -0.02
N LYS A 264 -8.46 -36.65 1.06
CA LYS A 264 -7.74 -36.30 2.29
C LYS A 264 -6.24 -36.19 2.07
N LYS A 265 -5.64 -37.12 1.32
CA LYS A 265 -4.21 -37.06 0.96
C LYS A 265 -3.90 -35.83 0.11
N THR A 266 -4.71 -35.53 -0.90
CA THR A 266 -4.57 -34.32 -1.73
C THR A 266 -4.69 -33.05 -0.90
N TYR A 267 -5.64 -33.01 0.03
CA TYR A 267 -5.83 -31.89 0.95
C TYR A 267 -4.70 -31.73 1.97
N LEU A 268 -4.10 -32.83 2.44
CA LEU A 268 -2.90 -32.78 3.27
C LEU A 268 -1.69 -32.27 2.50
N ILE A 269 -1.49 -32.72 1.27
CA ILE A 269 -0.42 -32.19 0.38
C ILE A 269 -0.63 -30.69 0.14
N TYR A 270 -1.88 -30.27 -0.02
CA TYR A 270 -2.23 -28.87 -0.11
C TYR A 270 -1.88 -28.07 1.14
N LEU A 271 -2.30 -28.52 2.32
CA LEU A 271 -1.97 -27.88 3.58
C LEU A 271 -0.45 -27.78 3.78
N ILE A 272 0.29 -28.82 3.44
CA ILE A 272 1.75 -28.84 3.53
C ILE A 272 2.38 -27.81 2.59
N ASN A 273 1.85 -27.66 1.36
CA ASN A 273 2.34 -26.65 0.42
C ASN A 273 1.95 -25.23 0.82
N ALA A 274 0.72 -25.04 1.31
CA ALA A 274 0.22 -23.77 1.84
C ALA A 274 0.88 -23.37 3.18
N GLN A 275 1.58 -24.30 3.84
CA GLN A 275 2.35 -24.02 5.06
C GLN A 275 3.64 -23.24 4.78
N LYS A 276 4.11 -23.12 3.52
CA LYS A 276 5.23 -22.23 3.19
C LYS A 276 4.70 -20.81 3.07
N PRO A 277 4.91 -19.93 4.08
CA PRO A 277 4.39 -18.57 4.02
C PRO A 277 5.00 -17.84 2.83
N PHE A 278 4.19 -17.04 2.13
CA PHE A 278 4.67 -16.09 1.13
C PHE A 278 5.77 -15.22 1.74
N LYS A 279 7.00 -15.43 1.28
CA LYS A 279 8.12 -14.58 1.64
C LYS A 279 8.25 -13.58 0.49
N ILE A 280 7.88 -12.33 0.72
CA ILE A 280 8.22 -11.25 -0.22
C ILE A 280 9.73 -11.02 -0.09
N SER A 281 10.49 -11.77 -0.88
CA SER A 281 11.92 -11.59 -1.07
C SER A 281 12.16 -10.58 -2.19
N PHE A 282 12.66 -9.40 -1.83
CA PHE A 282 13.09 -8.36 -2.76
C PHE A 282 14.42 -8.76 -3.44
N SER A 283 15.22 -9.61 -2.78
CA SER A 283 16.40 -10.27 -3.32
C SER A 283 16.64 -11.60 -2.62
N GLU A 284 17.57 -12.43 -3.11
CA GLU A 284 17.96 -13.70 -2.47
C GLU A 284 18.29 -13.55 -0.97
N ASN A 285 18.78 -12.37 -0.57
CA ASN A 285 19.22 -12.07 0.79
C ASN A 285 18.27 -11.16 1.58
N ILE A 286 17.31 -10.49 0.93
CA ILE A 286 16.43 -9.52 1.57
C ILE A 286 14.99 -9.98 1.44
N SER A 287 14.47 -10.52 2.53
CA SER A 287 13.04 -10.76 2.71
C SER A 287 12.49 -9.80 3.74
N LEU A 288 11.37 -9.18 3.41
CA LEU A 288 10.69 -8.26 4.32
C LEU A 288 9.94 -9.11 5.35
N ASN A 289 10.58 -9.35 6.48
CA ASN A 289 9.96 -9.99 7.64
C ASN A 289 9.66 -8.94 8.71
N TYR A 290 8.75 -9.26 9.62
CA TYR A 290 8.40 -8.39 10.75
C TYR A 290 9.64 -7.95 11.55
N GLN A 291 10.62 -8.85 11.68
CA GLN A 291 11.88 -8.58 12.35
C GLN A 291 12.64 -7.41 11.71
N LEU A 292 12.78 -7.38 10.39
CA LEU A 292 13.45 -6.30 9.66
C LEU A 292 12.77 -4.95 9.90
N ALA A 293 11.44 -4.91 9.94
CA ALA A 293 10.71 -3.68 10.24
C ALA A 293 11.00 -3.17 11.66
N VAL A 294 11.03 -4.08 12.65
CA VAL A 294 11.40 -3.76 14.04
C VAL A 294 12.86 -3.29 14.13
N ASP A 295 13.78 -3.94 13.41
CA ASP A 295 15.20 -3.60 13.41
C ASP A 295 15.45 -2.21 12.81
N ILE A 296 14.76 -1.85 11.72
CA ILE A 296 14.81 -0.51 11.13
C ILE A 296 14.31 0.53 12.14
N LEU A 297 13.22 0.24 12.84
CA LEU A 297 12.66 1.15 13.85
C LEU A 297 13.64 1.32 15.03
N GLY A 298 14.25 0.23 15.48
CA GLY A 298 15.27 0.23 16.54
C GLY A 298 16.53 1.02 16.16
N ALA A 299 16.99 0.91 14.91
CA ALA A 299 18.09 1.71 14.39
C ALA A 299 17.76 3.21 14.39
N PHE A 300 16.52 3.56 14.04
CA PHE A 300 16.06 4.95 14.03
C PHE A 300 16.01 5.55 15.45
N VAL A 301 15.44 4.81 16.41
CA VAL A 301 15.42 5.22 17.83
C VAL A 301 16.85 5.38 18.36
N SER A 302 17.73 4.42 18.05
CA SER A 302 19.13 4.48 18.49
C SER A 302 19.86 5.72 17.94
N ALA A 303 19.64 6.06 16.67
CA ALA A 303 20.20 7.26 16.07
C ALA A 303 19.68 8.54 16.74
N LEU A 304 18.38 8.61 17.07
CA LEU A 304 17.81 9.74 17.79
C LEU A 304 18.39 9.87 19.21
N THR A 305 18.48 8.76 19.95
CA THR A 305 19.07 8.76 21.29
C THR A 305 20.52 9.22 21.27
N PHE A 306 21.29 8.80 20.27
CA PHE A 306 22.68 9.26 20.10
C PHE A 306 22.78 10.76 19.83
N VAL A 307 21.90 11.32 19.01
CA VAL A 307 21.85 12.78 18.77
C VAL A 307 21.53 13.55 20.04
N VAL A 308 20.56 13.07 20.85
CA VAL A 308 20.22 13.67 22.15
C VAL A 308 21.41 13.62 23.11
N GLN A 309 22.15 12.50 23.15
CA GLN A 309 23.35 12.37 23.99
C GLN A 309 24.45 13.35 23.56
N LEU A 310 24.68 13.54 22.26
CA LEU A 310 25.65 14.52 21.76
C LEU A 310 25.27 15.96 22.12
N GLN A 311 23.97 16.27 22.16
CA GLN A 311 23.49 17.58 22.59
C GLN A 311 23.74 17.82 24.07
N ASN A 312 23.40 16.84 24.92
CA ASN A 312 23.67 16.93 26.36
C ASN A 312 25.16 17.04 26.68
N ALA A 313 26.04 16.45 25.85
CA ALA A 313 27.48 16.58 26.00
C ALA A 313 28.02 17.96 25.59
N ARG A 314 27.28 18.72 24.78
CA ARG A 314 27.70 20.03 24.26
C ARG A 314 27.43 21.16 25.26
N ASP A 315 26.34 21.11 26.02
CA ASP A 315 25.98 22.12 27.03
C ASP A 315 25.89 21.51 28.44
N PRO A 316 27.04 21.19 29.07
CA PRO A 316 27.06 20.58 30.40
C PRO A 316 26.55 21.50 31.52
N GLU A 317 26.41 22.80 31.27
CA GLU A 317 25.94 23.80 32.26
C GLU A 317 24.42 24.03 32.24
N SER A 318 23.67 23.32 31.40
CA SER A 318 22.21 23.49 31.26
C SER A 318 21.35 22.61 32.18
N VAL A 319 21.97 21.89 33.13
CA VAL A 319 21.31 20.97 34.08
C VAL A 319 21.28 21.53 35.49
#